data_AF-A0A9P9E2R7-F1
#
_entry.id   AF-A0A9P9E2R7-F1
#
_cell.length_a   1.000
_cell.length_b   1.000
_cell.length_c   1.000
_cell.angle_alpha   90.00
_cell.angle_beta   90.00
_cell.angle_gamma   90.00
#
_symmetry.space_group_name_H-M   'P 1'
#
loop_
_entity.id
_entity.type
_entity.pdbx_description
1 polymer ?
#
loop_
_entity_poly.entity_id
_entity_poly.type
_entity_poly.pdbx_seq_one_letter_code
_entity_poly.pdbx_strand_id
1 'polypeptide(L)'
;ITEYKMKGSDITDLRMFRALCGTSGLENVVIVTAKWSTIADNLELAEYREEQLLSDYLKPLLKSGAKYARDHGTSKSSRTIIRTVLQKN
;
A
#
# COMPACT_ATOMS: atom_id res chain seq x y z
N ILE A 1 -12.92 -6.78 -3.31
CA ILE A 1 -12.61 -5.36 -3.09
C ILE A 1 -13.28 -4.54 -4.18
N THR A 2 -14.41 -3.91 -3.86
CA THR A 2 -15.27 -3.15 -4.79
C THR A 2 -15.17 -1.64 -4.60
N GLU A 3 -14.52 -1.15 -3.55
CA GLU A 3 -14.29 0.28 -3.35
C GLU A 3 -13.04 0.75 -4.11
N TYR A 4 -13.17 1.90 -4.80
CA TYR A 4 -12.15 2.42 -5.71
C TYR A 4 -11.25 3.50 -5.09
N LYS A 5 -11.55 3.97 -3.87
CA LYS A 5 -10.85 5.08 -3.21
C LYS A 5 -10.87 4.89 -1.70
N MET A 6 -9.79 5.33 -1.05
CA MET A 6 -9.83 5.42 0.41
C MET A 6 -10.78 6.53 0.88
N LYS A 7 -11.55 6.26 1.93
CA LYS A 7 -12.46 7.19 2.61
C LYS A 7 -11.91 7.53 4.00
N GLY A 8 -12.54 8.48 4.69
CA GLY A 8 -12.15 8.87 6.06
C GLY A 8 -12.20 7.72 7.08
N SER A 9 -13.08 6.73 6.88
CA SER A 9 -13.12 5.49 7.68
C SER A 9 -11.79 4.72 7.60
N ASP A 10 -11.18 4.70 6.42
CA ASP A 10 -9.99 3.91 6.14
C ASP A 10 -8.77 4.49 6.88
N ILE A 11 -8.74 5.80 7.14
CA ILE A 11 -7.74 6.44 8.01
C ILE A 11 -7.86 5.89 9.44
N THR A 12 -9.10 5.71 9.93
CA THR A 12 -9.34 5.19 11.27
C THR A 12 -8.87 3.75 11.36
N ASP A 13 -9.16 2.94 10.34
CA ASP A 13 -8.73 1.55 10.25
C ASP A 13 -7.20 1.43 10.19
N LEU A 14 -6.52 2.27 9.39
CA LEU A 14 -5.05 2.31 9.34
C LEU A 14 -4.44 2.71 10.68
N ARG A 15 -5.08 3.62 11.42
CA ARG A 15 -4.63 4.00 12.77
C ARG A 15 -4.77 2.83 13.76
N MET A 16 -5.90 2.11 13.71
CA MET A 16 -6.11 0.93 14.55
C MET A 16 -5.12 -0.18 14.19
N PHE A 17 -4.93 -0.46 12.90
CA PHE A 17 -3.95 -1.42 12.41
C PHE A 17 -2.54 -1.10 12.93
N ARG A 18 -2.12 0.16 12.82
CA ARG A 18 -0.83 0.63 13.36
C ARG A 18 -0.71 0.37 14.86
N ALA A 19 -1.78 0.60 15.62
CA ALA A 19 -1.79 0.37 17.06
C ALA A 19 -1.72 -1.13 17.41
N LEU A 20 -2.36 -1.99 16.63
CA LEU A 20 -2.36 -3.45 16.81
C LEU A 20 -1.01 -4.08 16.46
N CYS A 21 -0.39 -3.67 15.35
CA CYS A 21 0.92 -4.20 14.95
C CYS A 21 2.06 -3.72 15.84
N GLY A 22 1.87 -2.58 16.52
CA GLY A 22 2.96 -1.85 17.15
C GLY A 22 3.96 -1.30 16.12
N THR A 23 4.85 -0.41 16.56
CA THR A 23 5.84 0.22 15.66
C THR A 23 6.84 -0.78 15.10
N SER A 24 7.23 -1.81 15.87
CA SER A 24 8.16 -2.85 15.41
C SER A 24 7.50 -3.84 14.44
N GLY A 25 6.21 -4.17 14.60
CA GLY A 25 5.54 -5.10 13.69
C GLY A 25 5.40 -4.57 12.26
N LEU A 26 5.41 -3.25 12.09
CA LEU A 26 5.19 -2.60 10.80
C LEU A 26 6.35 -2.79 9.81
N GLU A 27 7.56 -3.09 10.27
CA GLU A 27 8.69 -3.44 9.38
C GLU A 27 8.43 -4.69 8.53
N ASN A 28 7.50 -5.54 9.00
CA ASN A 28 7.08 -6.77 8.35
C ASN A 28 5.81 -6.61 7.49
N VAL A 29 5.32 -5.38 7.32
CA VAL A 29 4.10 -5.08 6.55
C VAL A 29 4.45 -4.55 5.17
N VAL A 30 3.78 -5.06 4.14
CA VAL A 30 3.80 -4.50 2.78
C VAL A 30 2.39 -4.04 2.41
N ILE A 31 2.25 -2.76 2.10
CA ILE A 31 1.00 -2.17 1.62
C ILE A 31 1.01 -2.23 0.09
N VAL A 32 -0.05 -2.79 -0.49
CA VAL A 32 -0.12 -3.07 -1.93
C VAL A 32 -1.31 -2.35 -2.54
N THR A 33 -1.07 -1.57 -3.59
CA THR A 33 -2.13 -1.01 -4.44
C THR A 33 -2.35 -1.91 -5.65
N ALA A 34 -3.60 -2.27 -5.92
CA ALA A 34 -3.99 -3.17 -7.01
C ALA A 34 -4.54 -2.39 -8.22
N LYS A 35 -4.83 -3.13 -9.30
CA LYS A 35 -5.47 -2.64 -10.54
C LYS A 35 -4.62 -1.66 -11.37
N TRP A 36 -3.30 -1.64 -11.19
CA TRP A 36 -2.42 -0.80 -12.04
C TRP A 36 -2.43 -1.21 -13.52
N SER A 37 -2.76 -2.46 -13.83
CA SER A 37 -2.94 -2.92 -15.22
C SER A 37 -4.18 -2.36 -15.92
N THR A 38 -5.15 -1.80 -15.17
CA THR A 38 -6.41 -1.29 -15.75
C THR A 38 -6.40 0.23 -15.95
N ILE A 39 -5.27 0.90 -15.75
CA ILE A 39 -5.14 2.37 -15.79
C ILE A 39 -4.54 2.83 -17.14
N ALA A 40 -4.98 2.23 -18.25
CA ALA A 40 -4.43 2.55 -19.57
C ALA A 40 -4.69 4.02 -19.98
N ASP A 41 -5.86 4.56 -19.60
CA ASP A 41 -6.33 5.84 -20.14
C ASP A 41 -6.00 7.06 -19.26
N ASN A 42 -5.44 6.86 -18.06
CA ASN A 42 -5.16 7.99 -17.15
C ASN A 42 -4.06 7.70 -16.11
N LEU A 43 -2.87 7.37 -16.59
CA LEU A 43 -1.72 7.06 -15.75
C LEU A 43 -1.33 8.23 -14.84
N GLU A 44 -1.30 9.45 -15.37
CA GLU A 44 -0.91 10.66 -14.62
C GLU A 44 -1.82 10.91 -13.41
N LEU A 45 -3.14 10.79 -13.57
CA LEU A 45 -4.06 10.93 -12.44
C LEU A 45 -3.90 9.80 -11.41
N ALA A 46 -3.57 8.59 -11.86
CA ALA A 46 -3.32 7.48 -10.94
C ALA A 46 -2.04 7.67 -10.13
N GLU A 47 -0.98 8.15 -10.76
CA GLU A 47 0.28 8.48 -10.08
C GLU A 47 0.10 9.65 -9.11
N TYR A 48 -0.63 10.69 -9.51
CA TYR A 48 -0.99 11.79 -8.60
C TYR A 48 -1.78 11.29 -7.37
N ARG A 49 -2.77 10.41 -7.58
CA ARG A 49 -3.54 9.81 -6.47
C ARG A 49 -2.69 8.91 -5.58
N GLU A 50 -1.76 8.18 -6.17
CA GLU A 50 -0.80 7.39 -5.42
C GLU A 50 0.09 8.27 -4.55
N GLU A 51 0.61 9.36 -5.10
CA GLU A 51 1.43 10.30 -4.35
C GLU A 51 0.68 10.82 -3.12
N GLN A 52 -0.57 11.24 -3.29
CA GLN A 52 -1.44 11.67 -2.18
C GLN A 52 -1.68 10.54 -1.16
N LEU A 53 -1.91 9.31 -1.64
CA LEU A 53 -2.06 8.14 -0.77
C LEU A 53 -0.80 7.92 0.09
N LEU A 54 0.38 8.02 -0.52
CA LEU A 54 1.66 7.82 0.16
C LEU A 54 1.98 8.96 1.13
N SER A 55 1.73 10.22 0.73
CA SER A 55 2.09 11.40 1.51
C SER A 55 1.18 11.66 2.70
N ASP A 56 -0.12 11.38 2.55
CA ASP A 56 -1.12 11.85 3.51
C ASP A 56 -1.64 10.71 4.38
N TYR A 57 -1.88 9.54 3.77
CA TYR A 57 -2.55 8.42 4.43
C TYR A 57 -1.55 7.39 4.94
N LEU A 58 -0.60 6.98 4.11
CA LEU A 58 0.34 5.89 4.43
C LEU A 58 1.62 6.36 5.11
N LYS A 59 1.93 7.66 5.05
CA LYS A 59 3.14 8.26 5.65
C LYS A 59 3.46 7.77 7.05
N PRO A 60 2.51 7.65 8.00
CA PRO A 60 2.84 7.16 9.34
C PRO A 60 3.25 5.68 9.37
N LEU A 61 2.68 4.85 8.50
CA LEU A 61 3.03 3.42 8.40
C LEU A 61 4.40 3.25 7.75
N LEU A 62 4.65 3.99 6.66
CA LEU A 62 5.93 3.98 5.96
C LEU A 62 7.08 4.47 6.86
N LYS A 63 6.85 5.51 7.67
CA LYS A 63 7.81 5.97 8.68
C LYS A 63 8.12 4.92 9.75
N SER A 64 7.22 3.98 10.00
CA SER A 64 7.43 2.87 10.95
C SER A 64 7.97 1.60 10.29
N GLY A 65 8.49 1.70 9.06
CA GLY A 65 9.17 0.59 8.38
C GLY A 65 8.29 -0.24 7.44
N ALA A 66 7.00 0.07 7.34
CA ALA A 66 6.14 -0.58 6.35
C ALA A 66 6.65 -0.29 4.93
N LYS A 67 6.63 -1.32 4.09
CA LYS A 67 7.02 -1.23 2.68
C LYS A 67 5.79 -0.99 1.82
N TYR A 68 6.00 -0.50 0.60
CA TYR A 68 4.94 -0.23 -0.36
C TYR A 68 5.24 -0.88 -1.72
N ALA A 69 4.21 -1.34 -2.42
CA ALA A 69 4.34 -1.89 -3.77
C ALA A 69 3.09 -1.69 -4.64
N ARG A 70 3.30 -1.49 -5.95
CA ARG A 70 2.25 -1.53 -6.98
C ARG A 70 2.09 -2.97 -7.48
N ASP A 71 0.86 -3.50 -7.47
CA ASP A 71 0.54 -4.74 -8.18
C ASP A 71 -0.03 -4.45 -9.58
N HIS A 72 0.75 -4.85 -10.58
CA HIS A 72 0.40 -4.74 -12.00
C HIS A 72 -0.47 -5.90 -12.50
N GLY A 73 -1.00 -6.75 -11.60
CA GLY A 73 -1.87 -7.87 -11.97
C GLY A 73 -1.17 -8.98 -12.76
N THR A 74 0.16 -9.02 -12.69
CA THR A 74 0.97 -10.06 -13.34
C THR A 74 1.51 -11.04 -12.30
N SER A 75 1.67 -12.31 -12.67
CA SER A 75 2.33 -13.29 -11.79
C SER A 75 3.73 -12.83 -11.34
N LYS A 76 4.42 -12.04 -12.17
CA LYS A 76 5.72 -11.47 -11.83
C LYS A 76 5.61 -10.43 -10.70
N SER A 77 4.72 -9.44 -10.83
CA SER A 77 4.53 -8.39 -9.81
C SER A 77 4.10 -9.00 -8.47
N SER A 78 3.12 -9.91 -8.48
CA SER A 78 2.64 -10.56 -7.25
C SER A 78 3.73 -11.39 -6.56
N ARG A 79 4.55 -12.13 -7.32
CA ARG A 79 5.67 -12.89 -6.75
C ARG A 79 6.76 -11.99 -6.18
N THR A 80 7.03 -10.84 -6.81
CA THR A 80 7.98 -9.86 -6.27
C THR A 80 7.49 -9.32 -4.93
N ILE A 81 6.22 -8.93 -4.84
CA ILE A 81 5.59 -8.44 -3.60
C ILE A 81 5.71 -9.49 -2.48
N ILE A 82 5.37 -10.74 -2.75
CA ILE A 82 5.47 -11.83 -1.77
C ILE A 82 6.91 -12.00 -1.28
N ARG A 83 7.90 -11.95 -2.18
CA ARG A 83 9.32 -12.02 -1.79
C ARG A 83 9.72 -10.87 -0.86
N THR A 84 9.19 -9.67 -1.06
CA THR A 84 9.44 -8.52 -0.19
C THR A 84 8.97 -8.73 1.25
N VAL A 85 7.89 -9.50 1.45
CA VAL A 85 7.40 -9.91 2.78
C VAL A 85 8.27 -11.03 3.37
N LEU A 86 8.65 -12.01 2.55
CA LEU A 86 9.43 -13.17 3.00
C LEU A 86 10.89 -12.86 3.30
N GLN A 87 11.44 -11.80 2.71
CA GLN A 87 12.74 -11.25 3.07
C GLN A 87 12.62 -10.51 4.40
N LYS A 88 12.75 -11.28 5.49
CA LYS A 88 13.05 -10.74 6.82
C LYS A 88 14.43 -10.06 6.77
N ASN A 89 14.52 -8.88 7.39
CA ASN A 89 15.81 -8.30 7.79
C ASN A 89 16.42 -9.15 8.90
#